data_AF-A0A3D2Q7F4-F1
#
_entry.id   AF-A0A3D2Q7F4-F1
#
_cell.length_a   1.000
_cell.length_b   1.000
_cell.length_c   1.000
_cell.angle_alpha   90.00
_cell.angle_beta   90.00
_cell.angle_gamma   90.00
#
_symmetry.space_group_name_H-M   'P 1'
#
loop_
_entity.id
_entity.type
_entity.pdbx_description
1 polymer ?
#
loop_
_entity_poly.entity_id
_entity_poly.type
_entity_poly.pdbx_seq_one_letter_code
_entity_poly.pdbx_strand_id
1 'polypeptide(L)'
;MKEKILVTAALPYANGALHFGHIAGAYLPADCYARFQRQNGKDLLFICGSDEYGIAITLSAQLAGRTPKEQVDHFHAINKALFARLQISFDHYSRTTWSGHVETTQAFFNDLLANGYIEERESDQLYSEKEQMFMADRYVLGICPKCSFEKARGDECTRCGASLEATDLKEP
;
A
#
# COMPACT_ATOMS: atom_id res chain seq x y z
N MET A 1 22.55 -30.17 -1.71
CA MET A 1 22.25 -28.85 -1.11
C MET A 1 20.77 -28.83 -0.74
N LYS A 2 20.40 -28.20 0.39
CA LYS A 2 18.99 -27.99 0.71
C LYS A 2 18.38 -27.02 -0.32
N GLU A 3 17.16 -27.29 -0.75
CA GLU A 3 16.41 -26.38 -1.62
C GLU A 3 16.14 -25.07 -0.87
N LYS A 4 16.38 -23.94 -1.55
CA LYS A 4 16.21 -22.59 -1.02
C LYS A 4 14.85 -22.04 -1.41
N ILE A 5 14.08 -21.57 -0.43
CA ILE A 5 12.71 -21.07 -0.64
C ILE A 5 12.60 -19.66 -0.05
N LEU A 6 12.15 -18.71 -0.86
CA LEU A 6 11.72 -17.40 -0.40
C LEU A 6 10.20 -17.37 -0.33
N VAL A 7 9.65 -17.10 0.84
CA VAL A 7 8.22 -16.84 1.04
C VAL A 7 8.04 -15.37 1.37
N THR A 8 7.07 -14.75 0.73
CA THR A 8 6.64 -13.38 1.04
C THR A 8 5.15 -13.38 1.31
N ALA A 9 4.71 -12.56 2.26
CA ALA A 9 3.31 -12.16 2.37
C ALA A 9 3.14 -10.72 1.90
N ALA A 10 1.94 -10.39 1.39
CA ALA A 10 1.62 -9.02 1.00
C ALA A 10 1.93 -8.05 2.15
N LEU A 11 2.53 -6.90 1.83
CA LEU A 11 2.89 -5.91 2.83
C LEU A 11 1.61 -5.28 3.41
N PRO A 12 1.32 -5.36 4.73
CA PRO A 12 0.20 -4.65 5.31
C PRO A 12 0.39 -3.14 5.20
N TYR A 13 -0.62 -2.46 4.66
CA TYR A 13 -0.66 -1.00 4.60
C TYR A 13 -0.71 -0.40 6.02
N ALA A 14 0.27 0.42 6.38
CA ALA A 14 0.48 0.97 7.71
C ALA A 14 -0.43 2.19 8.00
N ASN A 15 -1.72 2.02 7.73
CA ASN A 15 -2.73 3.06 7.93
C ASN A 15 -3.93 2.58 8.76
N GLY A 16 -3.82 1.40 9.36
CA GLY A 16 -4.89 0.79 10.13
C GLY A 16 -4.44 -0.51 10.82
N ALA A 17 -5.21 -0.93 11.82
CA ALA A 17 -5.03 -2.22 12.45
C ALA A 17 -5.55 -3.34 11.54
N LEU A 18 -4.84 -4.48 11.52
CA LEU A 18 -5.26 -5.64 10.73
C LEU A 18 -6.45 -6.35 11.36
N HIS A 19 -7.47 -6.61 10.54
CA HIS A 19 -8.59 -7.50 10.88
C HIS A 19 -8.38 -8.94 10.38
N PHE A 20 -9.27 -9.85 10.80
CA PHE A 20 -9.23 -11.29 10.49
C PHE A 20 -9.05 -11.60 9.00
N GLY A 21 -9.75 -10.89 8.11
CA GLY A 21 -9.62 -11.09 6.66
C GLY A 21 -8.18 -10.99 6.14
N HIS A 22 -7.38 -10.06 6.66
CA HIS A 22 -5.97 -9.96 6.27
C HIS A 22 -5.16 -11.17 6.76
N ILE A 23 -5.39 -11.59 8.02
CA ILE A 23 -4.74 -12.75 8.64
C ILE A 23 -5.04 -14.01 7.85
N ALA A 24 -6.32 -14.28 7.60
CA ALA A 24 -6.78 -15.46 6.87
C ALA A 24 -6.35 -15.44 5.39
N GLY A 25 -6.30 -14.27 4.76
CA GLY A 25 -6.04 -14.15 3.33
C GLY A 25 -4.56 -14.22 2.94
N ALA A 26 -3.67 -13.59 3.72
CA ALA A 26 -2.27 -13.42 3.30
C ALA A 26 -1.25 -14.05 4.27
N TYR A 27 -1.47 -13.92 5.58
CA TYR A 27 -0.42 -14.21 6.56
C TYR A 27 -0.46 -15.63 7.10
N LEU A 28 -1.65 -16.10 7.49
CA LEU A 28 -1.82 -17.45 8.04
C LEU A 28 -1.50 -18.55 7.01
N PRO A 29 -1.98 -18.48 5.74
CA PRO A 29 -1.62 -19.49 4.75
C PRO A 29 -0.11 -19.52 4.45
N ALA A 30 0.53 -18.34 4.34
CA ALA A 30 1.96 -18.22 4.12
C ALA A 30 2.77 -18.79 5.31
N ASP A 31 2.32 -18.54 6.54
CA ASP A 31 2.93 -19.10 7.76
C ASP A 31 2.81 -20.63 7.82
N CYS A 32 1.62 -21.18 7.53
CA CYS A 32 1.41 -22.62 7.44
C CYS A 32 2.36 -23.27 6.42
N TYR A 33 2.49 -22.67 5.23
CA TYR A 33 3.40 -23.15 4.20
C TYR A 33 4.88 -23.05 4.64
N ALA A 34 5.29 -21.91 5.20
CA ALA A 34 6.66 -21.73 5.68
C ALA A 34 7.03 -22.77 6.75
N ARG A 35 6.14 -23.03 7.70
CA ARG A 35 6.33 -24.06 8.74
C ARG A 35 6.42 -25.47 8.16
N PHE A 36 5.54 -25.82 7.22
CA PHE A 36 5.57 -27.11 6.54
C PHE A 36 6.91 -27.33 5.81
N GLN A 37 7.38 -26.33 5.08
CA GLN A 37 8.66 -26.43 4.37
C GLN A 37 9.87 -26.51 5.32
N ARG A 38 9.85 -25.77 6.43
CA ARG A 38 10.88 -25.90 7.49
C ARG A 38 10.90 -27.31 8.09
N GLN A 39 9.72 -27.89 8.36
CA GLN A 39 9.62 -29.29 8.85
C GLN A 39 10.15 -30.31 7.84
N ASN A 40 9.99 -30.06 6.54
CA ASN A 40 10.57 -30.86 5.46
C ASN A 40 12.07 -30.61 5.24
N GLY A 41 12.75 -29.90 6.15
CA GLY A 41 14.19 -29.67 6.12
C GLY A 41 14.67 -28.70 5.03
N LYS A 42 13.78 -27.90 4.46
CA LYS A 42 14.11 -26.87 3.44
C LYS A 42 14.85 -25.69 4.08
N ASP A 43 15.67 -25.00 3.29
CA ASP A 43 16.32 -23.75 3.66
C ASP A 43 15.40 -22.60 3.26
N LEU A 44 14.69 -22.00 4.22
CA LEU A 44 13.57 -21.11 3.95
C LEU A 44 13.74 -19.76 4.62
N LEU A 45 13.44 -18.69 3.88
CA LEU A 45 13.31 -17.34 4.38
C LEU A 45 11.87 -16.84 4.16
N PHE A 46 11.16 -16.52 5.22
CA PHE A 46 9.82 -15.93 5.21
C PHE A 46 9.90 -14.46 5.63
N ILE A 47 9.70 -13.54 4.68
CA ILE A 47 9.79 -12.10 4.92
C ILE A 47 8.47 -11.38 4.66
N CYS A 48 8.27 -10.29 5.38
CA CYS A 48 7.19 -9.33 5.15
C CYS A 48 7.62 -7.97 5.73
N GLY A 49 6.75 -6.98 5.69
CA GLY A 49 6.99 -5.69 6.29
C GLY A 49 5.82 -4.75 6.10
N SER A 50 5.83 -3.64 6.84
CA SER A 50 4.81 -2.61 6.68
C SER A 50 5.02 -1.81 5.39
N ASP A 51 3.94 -1.54 4.66
CA ASP A 51 3.91 -0.59 3.54
C ASP A 51 3.46 0.79 4.03
N GLU A 52 4.29 1.81 3.81
CA GLU A 52 4.32 3.05 4.58
C GLU A 52 4.33 4.33 3.73
N TYR A 53 4.26 4.19 2.41
CA TYR A 53 4.11 5.33 1.52
C TYR A 53 2.69 5.41 0.96
N GLY A 54 2.27 6.61 0.56
CA GLY A 54 0.99 6.81 -0.09
C GLY A 54 0.14 7.89 0.56
N ILE A 55 -0.73 8.49 -0.26
CA ILE A 55 -1.48 9.68 0.11
C ILE A 55 -2.45 9.44 1.28
N ALA A 56 -3.01 8.24 1.40
CA ALA A 56 -3.96 7.92 2.46
C ALA A 56 -3.30 7.88 3.86
N ILE A 57 -1.99 7.60 3.94
CA ILE A 57 -1.22 7.73 5.19
C ILE A 57 -1.06 9.20 5.55
N THR A 58 -0.69 10.05 4.58
CA THR A 58 -0.51 11.48 4.80
C THR A 58 -1.80 12.13 5.32
N LEU A 59 -2.95 11.80 4.72
CA LEU A 59 -4.26 12.29 5.19
C LEU A 59 -4.60 11.80 6.58
N SER A 60 -4.45 10.50 6.82
CA SER A 60 -4.73 9.88 8.12
C SER A 60 -3.87 10.47 9.23
N ALA A 61 -2.59 10.75 8.92
CA ALA A 61 -1.68 11.44 9.82
C ALA A 61 -2.17 12.86 10.13
N GLN A 62 -2.55 13.63 9.11
CA GLN A 62 -3.10 14.98 9.28
C GLN A 62 -4.38 14.99 10.14
N LEU A 63 -5.33 14.08 9.86
CA LEU A 63 -6.56 13.93 10.66
C LEU A 63 -6.28 13.52 12.10
N ALA A 64 -5.22 12.75 12.32
CA ALA A 64 -4.77 12.34 13.65
C ALA A 64 -3.89 13.38 14.36
N GLY A 65 -3.58 14.51 13.73
CA GLY A 65 -2.66 15.52 14.27
C GLY A 65 -1.22 15.00 14.43
N ARG A 66 -0.78 14.10 13.54
CA ARG A 66 0.53 13.43 13.53
C ARG A 66 1.27 13.71 12.23
N THR A 67 2.59 13.59 12.27
CA THR A 67 3.40 13.46 11.04
C THR A 67 3.16 12.10 10.38
N PRO A 68 3.39 11.96 9.06
CA PRO A 68 3.29 10.65 8.39
C PRO A 68 4.16 9.59 9.03
N LYS A 69 5.38 9.96 9.47
CA LYS A 69 6.32 9.07 10.16
C LYS A 69 5.76 8.52 11.46
N GLU A 70 5.21 9.39 12.31
CA GLU A 70 4.57 8.98 13.57
C GLU A 70 3.37 8.06 13.32
N GLN A 71 2.60 8.32 12.25
CA GLN A 71 1.45 7.51 11.89
C GLN A 71 1.85 6.09 11.49
N VAL A 72 2.85 5.95 10.63
CA VAL A 72 3.33 4.62 10.20
C VAL A 72 4.07 3.90 11.33
N ASP A 73 4.80 4.62 12.19
CA ASP A 73 5.45 4.06 13.38
C ASP A 73 4.42 3.44 14.33
N HIS A 74 3.31 4.13 14.54
CA HIS A 74 2.20 3.66 15.37
C HIS A 74 1.60 2.36 14.84
N PHE A 75 1.21 2.32 13.57
CA PHE A 75 0.60 1.12 12.99
C PHE A 75 1.58 -0.03 12.75
N HIS A 76 2.84 0.27 12.43
CA HIS A 76 3.89 -0.74 12.37
C HIS A 76 4.02 -1.48 13.70
N ALA A 77 4.08 -0.73 14.82
CA ALA A 77 4.19 -1.33 16.15
C ALA A 77 2.95 -2.19 16.50
N ILE A 78 1.74 -1.71 16.22
CA ILE A 78 0.49 -2.45 16.44
C ILE A 78 0.48 -3.76 15.65
N ASN A 79 0.76 -3.69 14.34
CA ASN A 79 0.69 -4.84 13.45
C ASN A 79 1.79 -5.86 13.76
N LYS A 80 3.01 -5.39 14.07
CA LYS A 80 4.11 -6.26 14.53
C LYS A 80 3.76 -6.98 15.83
N ALA A 81 3.16 -6.29 16.80
CA ALA A 81 2.70 -6.89 18.05
C ALA A 81 1.59 -7.94 17.82
N LEU A 82 0.66 -7.67 16.90
CA LEU A 82 -0.36 -8.63 16.51
C LEU A 82 0.25 -9.90 15.90
N PHE A 83 1.17 -9.76 14.94
CA PHE A 83 1.85 -10.92 14.34
C PHE A 83 2.63 -11.73 15.36
N ALA A 84 3.30 -11.08 16.31
CA ALA A 84 3.98 -11.77 17.41
C ALA A 84 2.99 -12.55 18.30
N ARG A 85 1.83 -11.95 18.64
CA ARG A 85 0.77 -12.61 19.42
C ARG A 85 0.15 -13.80 18.70
N LEU A 86 0.02 -13.71 17.38
CA LEU A 86 -0.46 -14.80 16.52
C LEU A 86 0.63 -15.83 16.18
N GLN A 87 1.87 -15.60 16.64
CA GLN A 87 3.03 -16.44 16.36
C GLN A 87 3.30 -16.63 14.86
N ILE A 88 3.06 -15.61 14.04
CA ILE A 88 3.46 -15.66 12.63
C ILE A 88 4.99 -15.66 12.56
N SER A 89 5.55 -16.65 11.88
CA SER A 89 6.96 -17.03 11.91
C SER A 89 7.80 -16.35 10.82
N PHE A 90 7.64 -15.03 10.69
CA PHE A 90 8.53 -14.25 9.84
C PHE A 90 9.97 -14.37 10.34
N ASP A 91 10.91 -14.63 9.42
CA ASP A 91 12.35 -14.49 9.70
C ASP A 91 12.75 -13.02 9.76
N HIS A 92 12.08 -12.18 8.96
CA HIS A 92 12.26 -10.73 9.00
C HIS A 92 10.95 -10.00 8.71
N TYR A 93 10.55 -9.12 9.63
CA TYR A 93 9.43 -8.20 9.45
C TYR A 93 9.94 -6.75 9.42
N SER A 94 10.03 -6.20 8.22
CA SER A 94 10.62 -4.89 7.92
C SER A 94 9.56 -3.80 7.72
N ARG A 95 9.93 -2.72 7.02
CA ARG A 95 9.15 -1.51 6.73
C ARG A 95 9.61 -0.93 5.42
N THR A 96 8.78 -0.33 4.58
CA THR A 96 9.25 0.35 3.35
C THR A 96 10.00 1.66 3.64
N THR A 97 9.94 2.21 4.85
CA THR A 97 10.75 3.38 5.27
C THR A 97 12.13 3.03 5.81
N TRP A 98 12.60 1.79 5.63
CA TRP A 98 13.98 1.42 6.00
C TRP A 98 14.99 2.10 5.07
N SER A 99 16.22 2.32 5.58
CA SER A 99 17.21 3.19 4.92
C SER A 99 17.55 2.80 3.49
N GLY A 100 17.67 1.50 3.18
CA GLY A 100 18.04 1.05 1.83
C GLY A 100 16.86 0.88 0.87
N HIS A 101 15.61 1.15 1.28
CA HIS A 101 14.48 1.10 0.36
C HIS A 101 14.60 2.15 -0.74
N VAL A 102 14.94 3.39 -0.36
CA VAL A 102 15.05 4.52 -1.29
C VAL A 102 16.09 4.23 -2.36
N GLU A 103 17.28 3.79 -1.94
CA GLU A 103 18.40 3.47 -2.84
C GLU A 103 18.05 2.33 -3.78
N THR A 104 17.40 1.27 -3.27
CA THR A 104 16.95 0.13 -4.08
C THR A 104 15.90 0.55 -5.11
N THR A 105 14.89 1.31 -4.69
CA THR A 105 13.82 1.76 -5.58
C THR A 105 14.34 2.70 -6.66
N GLN A 106 15.26 3.61 -6.32
CA GLN A 106 15.91 4.50 -7.29
C GLN A 106 16.78 3.71 -8.29
N ALA A 107 17.50 2.69 -7.84
CA ALA A 107 18.26 1.81 -8.74
C ALA A 107 17.34 1.11 -9.75
N PHE A 108 16.23 0.51 -9.26
CA PHE A 108 15.21 -0.10 -10.14
C PHE A 108 14.64 0.89 -11.15
N PHE A 109 14.27 2.09 -10.72
CA PHE A 109 13.77 3.13 -11.62
C PHE A 109 14.79 3.50 -12.69
N ASN A 110 16.04 3.75 -12.29
CA ASN A 110 17.11 4.15 -13.22
C ASN A 110 17.43 3.04 -14.22
N ASP A 111 17.43 1.77 -13.80
CA ASP A 111 17.62 0.64 -14.71
C ASP A 111 16.49 0.56 -15.74
N LEU A 112 15.23 0.72 -15.32
CA LEU A 112 14.09 0.72 -16.23
C LEU A 112 14.13 1.90 -17.21
N LEU A 113 14.51 3.09 -16.73
CA LEU A 113 14.68 4.28 -17.56
C LEU A 113 15.80 4.09 -18.59
N ALA A 114 16.97 3.60 -18.15
CA ALA A 114 18.12 3.38 -19.02
C ALA A 114 17.87 2.34 -20.12
N ASN A 115 16.99 1.36 -19.86
CA ASN A 115 16.58 0.35 -20.84
C ASN A 115 15.39 0.80 -21.72
N GLY A 116 14.91 2.05 -21.59
CA GLY A 116 13.82 2.58 -22.39
C GLY A 116 12.43 2.02 -22.03
N TYR A 117 12.26 1.45 -20.84
CA TYR A 117 10.96 0.98 -20.34
C TYR A 117 10.13 2.08 -19.67
N ILE A 118 10.71 3.26 -19.45
CA ILE A 118 10.04 4.43 -18.88
C ILE A 118 10.10 5.55 -19.91
N GLU A 119 8.94 6.15 -20.18
CA GLU A 119 8.80 7.34 -21.01
C GLU A 119 8.23 8.48 -20.17
N GLU A 120 8.67 9.70 -20.47
CA GLU A 120 8.10 10.91 -19.90
C GLU A 120 6.87 11.34 -20.70
N ARG A 121 5.80 11.72 -20.00
CA ARG A 121 4.55 12.20 -20.61
C ARG A 121 4.00 13.37 -19.81
N GLU A 122 3.43 14.31 -20.53
CA GLU A 122 2.61 15.37 -19.95
C GLU A 122 1.15 14.91 -19.92
N SER A 123 0.47 15.18 -18.81
CA SER A 123 -0.95 14.92 -18.67
C SER A 123 -1.63 16.03 -17.88
N ASP A 124 -2.88 16.32 -18.22
CA ASP A 124 -3.70 17.25 -17.47
C ASP A 124 -4.15 16.58 -16.17
N GLN A 125 -3.97 17.28 -15.05
CA GLN A 125 -4.40 16.84 -13.73
C GLN A 125 -5.16 17.96 -13.03
N LEU A 126 -6.15 17.58 -12.21
CA LEU A 126 -6.89 18.54 -11.39
C LEU A 126 -5.97 19.12 -10.31
N TYR A 127 -5.96 20.45 -10.20
CA TYR A 127 -5.15 21.20 -9.24
C TYR A 127 -6.05 22.08 -8.37
N SER A 128 -5.88 21.99 -7.05
CA SER A 128 -6.60 22.86 -6.12
C SER A 128 -5.78 24.13 -5.87
N GLU A 129 -6.24 25.27 -6.35
CA GLU A 129 -5.61 26.57 -6.05
C GLU A 129 -5.71 26.94 -4.55
N LYS A 130 -6.72 26.43 -3.85
CA LYS A 130 -6.87 26.69 -2.41
C LYS A 130 -5.85 25.91 -1.58
N GLU A 131 -5.69 24.62 -1.88
CA GLU A 131 -4.79 23.73 -1.14
C GLU A 131 -3.37 23.70 -1.73
N GLN A 132 -3.16 24.37 -2.87
CA GLN A 132 -1.90 24.49 -3.60
C GLN A 132 -1.26 23.13 -3.94
N MET A 133 -2.09 22.16 -4.35
CA MET A 133 -1.62 20.81 -4.70
C MET A 133 -2.45 20.15 -5.81
N PHE A 134 -1.83 19.20 -6.51
CA PHE A 134 -2.54 18.28 -7.41
C PHE A 134 -3.44 17.34 -6.62
N MET A 135 -4.64 17.12 -7.15
CA MET A 135 -5.68 16.32 -6.52
C MET A 135 -5.58 14.88 -7.00
N ALA A 136 -5.30 13.96 -6.08
CA ALA A 136 -5.50 12.54 -6.35
C ALA A 136 -6.99 12.26 -6.56
N ASP A 137 -7.34 11.29 -7.41
CA ASP A 137 -8.74 11.00 -7.78
C ASP A 137 -9.67 10.82 -6.58
N ARG A 138 -9.15 10.24 -5.50
CA ARG A 138 -9.88 10.02 -4.23
C ARG A 138 -10.30 11.30 -3.51
N TYR A 139 -9.70 12.44 -3.86
CA TYR A 139 -10.01 13.76 -3.28
C TYR A 139 -10.96 14.58 -4.12
N VAL A 140 -11.17 14.18 -5.37
CA VAL A 140 -12.08 14.86 -6.28
C VAL A 140 -13.48 14.31 -6.03
N LEU A 141 -14.41 15.21 -5.70
CA LEU A 141 -15.81 14.89 -5.55
C LEU A 141 -16.58 15.66 -6.59
N GLY A 142 -17.53 14.99 -7.24
CA GLY A 142 -18.39 15.64 -8.21
C GLY A 142 -19.61 14.80 -8.52
N ILE A 143 -20.32 15.23 -9.55
CA ILE A 143 -21.54 14.60 -10.01
C ILE A 143 -21.18 13.48 -11.01
N CYS A 144 -21.62 12.26 -10.72
CA CYS A 144 -21.41 11.10 -11.60
C CYS A 144 -22.05 11.36 -12.98
N PRO A 145 -21.29 11.22 -14.08
CA PRO A 145 -21.84 11.45 -15.42
C PRO A 145 -22.87 10.40 -15.85
N LYS A 146 -22.86 9.20 -15.22
CA LYS A 146 -23.73 8.07 -15.59
C LYS A 146 -25.06 8.03 -14.85
N CYS A 147 -25.09 8.38 -13.56
CA CYS A 147 -26.28 8.25 -12.71
C CYS A 147 -26.64 9.52 -11.93
N SER A 148 -25.95 10.63 -12.19
CA SER A 148 -26.18 11.93 -11.55
C SER A 148 -26.05 11.93 -10.03
N PHE A 149 -25.26 11.01 -9.47
CA PHE A 149 -24.96 11.02 -8.04
C PHE A 149 -23.97 12.15 -7.70
N GLU A 150 -24.38 13.10 -6.86
CA GLU A 150 -23.65 14.34 -6.55
C GLU A 150 -22.35 14.17 -5.75
N LYS A 151 -22.09 12.98 -5.22
CA LYS A 151 -20.93 12.70 -4.35
C LYS A 151 -20.11 11.52 -4.89
N ALA A 152 -20.00 11.43 -6.21
CA ALA A 152 -19.10 10.47 -6.83
C ALA A 152 -17.65 10.89 -6.57
N ARG A 153 -16.78 9.90 -6.35
CA ARG A 153 -15.34 10.12 -6.24
C ARG A 153 -14.71 10.05 -7.62
N GLY A 154 -13.53 10.66 -7.77
CA GLY A 154 -12.82 10.69 -9.05
C GLY A 154 -12.50 9.31 -9.60
N ASP A 155 -12.32 8.30 -8.74
CA ASP A 155 -12.04 6.91 -9.14
C ASP A 155 -13.30 6.04 -9.28
N GLU A 156 -14.36 6.34 -8.52
CA GLU A 156 -15.58 5.53 -8.53
C GLU A 156 -16.87 6.25 -8.09
N CYS A 157 -17.99 5.81 -8.67
CA CYS A 157 -19.33 6.14 -8.18
C CYS A 157 -19.88 5.05 -7.25
N THR A 158 -19.95 5.33 -5.95
CA THR A 158 -20.48 4.40 -4.94
C THR A 158 -21.97 4.06 -5.10
N ARG A 159 -22.73 4.84 -5.89
CA ARG A 159 -24.14 4.56 -6.17
C ARG A 159 -24.33 3.53 -7.29
N CYS A 160 -23.61 3.65 -8.40
CA CYS A 160 -23.81 2.81 -9.58
C CYS A 160 -22.66 1.83 -9.88
N GLY A 161 -21.56 1.89 -9.12
CA GLY A 161 -20.39 1.03 -9.30
C GLY A 161 -19.55 1.36 -10.53
N ALA A 162 -19.76 2.52 -11.17
CA ALA A 162 -18.95 2.93 -12.31
C ALA A 162 -17.52 3.29 -11.86
N SER A 163 -16.53 2.72 -12.55
CA SER A 163 -15.15 3.25 -12.58
C SER A 163 -15.17 4.56 -13.35
N LEU A 164 -14.53 5.59 -12.81
CA LEU A 164 -14.44 6.94 -13.36
C LEU A 164 -12.99 7.39 -13.38
N GLU A 165 -12.68 8.35 -14.24
CA GLU A 165 -11.51 9.22 -14.08
C GLU A 165 -11.96 10.54 -13.46
N ALA A 166 -11.09 11.20 -12.69
CA ALA A 166 -11.47 12.44 -12.00
C ALA A 166 -11.92 13.55 -12.96
N THR A 167 -11.38 13.56 -14.19
CA THR A 167 -11.77 14.46 -15.28
C THR A 167 -13.14 14.16 -15.89
N ASP A 168 -13.74 13.00 -15.62
CA ASP A 168 -15.08 12.62 -16.09
C ASP A 168 -16.19 13.22 -15.22
N LEU A 169 -15.86 13.65 -14.00
CA LEU A 169 -16.83 14.19 -13.06
C LEU A 169 -17.36 15.54 -13.56
N LYS A 170 -18.67 15.73 -13.39
CA LYS A 170 -19.30 17.04 -13.60
C LYS A 170 -19.24 17.83 -12.31
N GLU A 171 -18.92 19.12 -12.40
CA GLU A 171 -18.73 19.99 -11.22
C GLU A 171 -17.78 19.38 -10.17
N PRO A 172 -16.53 19.03 -10.56
CA PRO A 172 -15.52 18.50 -9.65
C PRO A 172 -14.90 19.56 -8.73
#